data_AF-A0A4Q9FB57-F1
#
_entry.id   AF-A0A4Q9FB57-F1
#
_cell.length_a   1.000
_cell.length_b   1.000
_cell.length_c   1.000
_cell.angle_alpha   90.00
_cell.angle_beta   90.00
_cell.angle_gamma   90.00
#
_symmetry.space_group_name_H-M   'P 1'
#
loop_
_entity.id
_entity.type
_entity.pdbx_description
1 polymer ?
#
loop_
_entity_poly.entity_id
_entity_poly.type
_entity_poly.pdbx_seq_one_letter_code
_entity_poly.pdbx_strand_id
1 'polypeptide(L)'
;MKKTILVFSGLILALVLLFQISTYSIHSGNLKIEFAVAVIAVVFLIVGIYINKKSLHKNQSDSKDINYQKIKELEITEREYEVLQGISDGLSNKEIADKLFLSESTIKTHVSNLLIKLNAKRRTQALQIAKAHQII
;
A
#
# COMPACT_ATOMS: atom_id res chain seq x y z
N MET A 1 -5.76 -11.42 7.98
CA MET A 1 -7.15 -11.89 7.73
C MET A 1 -7.94 -12.06 9.02
N LYS A 2 -7.52 -12.90 9.98
CA LYS A 2 -8.24 -13.10 11.27
C LYS A 2 -8.50 -11.80 12.07
N LYS A 3 -7.50 -10.90 12.14
CA LYS A 3 -7.65 -9.58 12.82
C LYS A 3 -8.70 -8.68 12.16
N THR A 4 -8.78 -8.70 10.84
CA THR A 4 -9.76 -7.91 10.06
C THR A 4 -11.19 -8.41 10.30
N ILE A 5 -11.38 -9.73 10.33
CA ILE A 5 -12.69 -10.36 10.58
C ILE A 5 -13.21 -10.05 11.99
N LEU A 6 -12.33 -10.07 13.01
CA LEU A 6 -12.72 -9.70 14.38
C LEU A 6 -13.15 -8.23 14.49
N VAL A 7 -12.47 -7.32 13.79
CA VAL A 7 -12.83 -5.90 13.77
C VAL A 7 -14.20 -5.70 13.11
N PHE A 8 -14.45 -6.32 11.96
CA PHE A 8 -15.75 -6.20 11.29
C PHE A 8 -16.90 -6.84 12.09
N SER A 9 -16.66 -7.98 12.74
CA SER A 9 -17.66 -8.64 13.61
C SER A 9 -18.05 -7.75 14.80
N GLY A 10 -17.07 -7.13 15.47
CA GLY A 10 -17.33 -6.18 16.55
C GLY A 10 -18.10 -4.94 16.08
N LEU A 11 -17.79 -4.43 14.88
CA LEU A 11 -18.45 -3.27 14.30
C LEU A 11 -19.93 -3.56 13.99
N ILE A 12 -20.22 -4.73 13.40
CA ILE A 12 -21.58 -5.18 13.10
C ILE A 12 -22.39 -5.36 14.40
N LEU A 13 -21.82 -6.00 15.43
CA LEU A 13 -22.48 -6.19 16.71
C LEU A 13 -22.85 -4.85 17.37
N ALA A 14 -21.93 -3.87 17.34
CA ALA A 14 -22.17 -2.54 17.88
C ALA A 14 -23.25 -1.77 17.11
N LEU A 15 -23.32 -1.96 15.79
CA LEU A 15 -24.35 -1.36 14.93
C LEU A 15 -25.75 -1.95 15.21
N VAL A 16 -25.83 -3.26 15.44
CA VAL A 16 -27.07 -3.95 15.81
C VAL A 16 -27.57 -3.48 17.18
N LEU A 17 -26.68 -3.37 18.17
CA LEU A 17 -27.03 -2.85 19.50
C LEU A 17 -27.52 -1.40 19.45
N LEU A 18 -26.85 -0.57 18.64
CA LEU A 18 -27.28 0.81 18.37
C LEU A 18 -28.69 0.88 17.78
N PHE A 19 -28.98 0.03 16.80
CA PHE A 19 -30.30 -0.02 16.17
C PHE A 19 -31.39 -0.38 17.18
N GLN A 20 -31.14 -1.36 18.07
CA GLN A 20 -32.10 -1.71 19.12
C GLN A 20 -32.33 -0.58 20.13
N ILE A 21 -31.27 0.15 20.51
CA ILE A 21 -31.39 1.30 21.42
C ILE A 21 -32.16 2.44 20.74
N SER A 22 -31.93 2.67 19.45
CA SER A 22 -32.62 3.70 18.67
C SER A 22 -34.12 3.42 18.51
N THR A 23 -34.53 2.17 18.27
CA THR A 23 -35.96 1.82 18.15
C THR A 23 -36.70 1.93 19.48
N TYR A 24 -36.02 1.66 20.60
CA TYR A 24 -36.55 1.91 21.94
C TYR A 24 -36.73 3.41 22.23
N SER A 25 -35.91 4.27 21.60
CA SER A 25 -35.95 5.73 21.81
C SER A 25 -37.17 6.44 21.26
N ILE A 26 -37.61 6.06 20.06
CA ILE A 26 -38.59 6.81 19.26
C ILE A 26 -39.96 6.90 19.98
N HIS A 27 -40.19 6.04 20.98
CA HIS A 27 -41.46 6.01 21.71
C HIS A 27 -41.50 6.85 22.99
N SER A 28 -40.37 7.36 23.51
CA SER A 28 -40.32 7.94 24.87
C SER A 28 -40.03 9.44 24.99
N GLY A 29 -39.71 10.16 23.90
CA GLY A 29 -39.47 11.62 23.93
C GLY A 29 -38.40 12.06 24.95
N ASN A 30 -37.41 11.21 25.23
CA ASN A 30 -36.51 11.37 26.37
C ASN A 30 -35.10 11.82 25.96
N LEU A 31 -34.69 13.01 26.41
CA LEU A 31 -33.37 13.62 26.18
C LEU A 31 -32.19 12.72 26.58
N LYS A 32 -32.40 11.77 27.50
CA LYS A 32 -31.35 10.81 27.91
C LYS A 32 -30.90 9.91 26.76
N ILE A 33 -31.77 9.65 25.78
CA ILE A 33 -31.46 8.72 24.69
C ILE A 33 -30.73 9.44 23.55
N GLU A 34 -31.07 10.70 23.29
CA GLU A 34 -30.28 11.57 22.39
C GLU A 34 -28.82 11.67 22.87
N PHE A 35 -28.62 11.84 24.19
CA PHE A 35 -27.28 11.86 24.77
C PHE A 35 -26.53 10.53 24.59
N ALA A 36 -27.23 9.39 24.75
CA ALA A 36 -26.63 8.07 24.52
C ALA A 36 -26.17 7.88 23.07
N VAL A 37 -26.97 8.30 22.08
CA VAL A 37 -26.61 8.25 20.66
C VAL A 37 -25.40 9.14 20.36
N ALA A 38 -25.36 10.35 20.93
CA ALA A 38 -24.23 11.28 20.76
C ALA A 38 -22.91 10.71 21.32
N VAL A 39 -22.94 10.10 22.51
CA VAL A 39 -21.75 9.45 23.11
C VAL A 39 -21.25 8.31 22.22
N ILE A 40 -22.14 7.50 21.66
CA ILE A 40 -21.75 6.39 20.81
C ILE A 40 -21.15 6.89 19.48
N ALA A 41 -21.71 7.92 18.86
CA ALA A 41 -21.15 8.54 17.65
C ALA A 41 -19.70 9.02 17.88
N VAL A 42 -19.42 9.64 19.03
CA VAL A 42 -18.07 10.07 19.42
C VAL A 42 -17.13 8.88 19.58
N VAL A 43 -17.57 7.79 20.21
CA VAL A 43 -16.77 6.56 20.35
C VAL A 43 -16.42 5.97 18.98
N PHE A 44 -17.39 5.88 18.07
CA PHE A 44 -17.14 5.39 16.70
C PHE A 44 -16.19 6.29 15.92
N LEU A 45 -16.28 7.61 16.08
CA LEU A 45 -15.37 8.59 15.45
C LEU A 45 -13.93 8.40 15.96
N ILE A 46 -13.75 8.27 17.28
CA ILE A 46 -12.42 8.03 17.89
C ILE A 46 -11.82 6.71 17.40
N VAL A 47 -12.62 5.63 17.39
CA VAL A 47 -12.18 4.31 16.90
C VAL A 47 -11.83 4.36 15.41
N GLY A 48 -12.64 5.03 14.59
CA GLY A 48 -12.37 5.22 13.15
C GLY A 48 -11.06 5.95 12.90
N ILE A 49 -10.81 7.06 13.62
CA ILE A 49 -9.56 7.82 13.55
C ILE A 49 -8.37 6.97 14.01
N TYR A 50 -8.52 6.20 15.09
CA TYR A 50 -7.45 5.34 15.61
C TYR A 50 -7.05 4.23 14.64
N ILE A 51 -8.04 3.60 13.99
CA ILE A 51 -7.80 2.60 12.93
C ILE A 51 -7.11 3.26 11.73
N ASN A 52 -7.53 4.47 11.34
CA ASN A 52 -6.97 5.20 10.21
C ASN A 52 -5.53 5.68 10.46
N LYS A 53 -5.19 6.09 11.69
CA LYS A 53 -3.85 6.59 12.06
C LYS A 53 -2.74 5.59 11.76
N LYS A 54 -3.01 4.28 11.82
CA LYS A 54 -2.01 3.25 11.48
C LYS A 54 -1.70 3.18 9.97
N SER A 55 -2.53 3.79 9.12
CA SER A 55 -2.29 3.88 7.67
C SER A 55 -1.49 5.13 7.26
N LEU A 56 -1.31 6.11 8.16
CA LEU A 56 -0.63 7.37 7.85
C LEU A 56 0.89 7.35 8.09
N HIS A 57 1.41 6.33 8.79
CA HIS A 57 2.86 6.13 9.00
C HIS A 57 3.44 4.98 8.16
N LYS A 58 3.18 4.96 6.84
CA LYS A 58 3.99 4.20 5.89
C LYS A 58 4.15 4.87 4.52
N ASN A 59 4.28 6.20 4.52
CA ASN A 59 4.75 6.94 3.35
C ASN A 59 5.16 8.37 3.74
N GLN A 60 6.00 8.49 4.76
CA GLN A 60 6.76 9.71 4.99
C GLN A 60 8.12 9.54 4.30
N SER A 61 8.17 10.11 3.11
CA SER A 61 9.37 10.51 2.40
C SER A 61 10.20 11.41 3.31
N ASP A 62 11.37 10.96 3.73
CA ASP A 62 12.47 11.80 4.15
C ASP A 62 13.74 11.22 3.52
N SER A 63 14.23 11.91 2.48
CA SER A 63 15.46 11.65 1.72
C SER A 63 15.57 10.29 1.00
N LYS A 64 15.22 10.27 -0.30
CA LYS A 64 15.56 9.16 -1.21
C LYS A 64 17.09 9.15 -1.48
N ASP A 65 17.87 8.76 -0.47
CA ASP A 65 19.22 8.29 -0.74
C ASP A 65 19.09 6.94 -1.44
N ILE A 66 19.23 6.94 -2.77
CA ILE A 66 19.31 5.70 -3.56
C ILE A 66 20.45 4.89 -2.97
N ASN A 67 20.18 3.66 -2.54
CA ASN A 67 21.20 2.82 -1.94
C ASN A 67 22.16 2.26 -3.01
N TYR A 68 23.14 3.07 -3.41
CA TYR A 68 24.15 2.72 -4.41
C TYR A 68 25.02 1.52 -3.99
N GLN A 69 25.22 1.32 -2.69
CA GLN A 69 25.93 0.14 -2.19
C GLN A 69 25.16 -1.14 -2.53
N LYS A 70 23.82 -1.12 -2.37
CA LYS A 70 23.00 -2.28 -2.67
C LYS A 70 22.90 -2.56 -4.16
N ILE A 71 22.87 -1.52 -5.00
CA ILE A 71 22.97 -1.67 -6.48
C ILE A 71 24.26 -2.41 -6.84
N LYS A 72 25.38 -2.02 -6.23
CA LYS A 72 26.68 -2.65 -6.46
C LYS A 72 26.75 -4.10 -5.94
N GLU A 73 26.19 -4.36 -4.76
CA GLU A 73 26.12 -5.72 -4.18
C GLU A 73 25.28 -6.68 -5.03
N LEU A 74 24.20 -6.19 -5.64
CA LEU A 74 23.35 -6.95 -6.55
C LEU A 74 23.93 -7.03 -7.98
N GLU A 75 25.11 -6.45 -8.20
CA GLU A 75 25.80 -6.38 -9.49
C GLU A 75 24.92 -5.82 -10.62
N ILE A 76 23.99 -4.92 -10.30
CA ILE A 76 23.10 -4.31 -11.27
C ILE A 76 23.92 -3.32 -12.10
N THR A 77 23.98 -3.55 -13.41
CA THR A 77 24.66 -2.67 -14.34
C THR A 77 23.87 -1.38 -14.56
N GLU A 78 24.53 -0.32 -15.03
CA GLU A 78 23.85 0.94 -15.35
C GLU A 78 22.68 0.74 -16.31
N ARG A 79 22.85 -0.12 -17.33
CA ARG A 79 21.79 -0.38 -18.31
C ARG A 79 20.61 -1.15 -17.73
N GLU A 80 20.86 -2.12 -16.84
CA GLU A 80 19.80 -2.81 -16.11
C GLU A 80 19.10 -1.87 -15.12
N TYR A 81 19.84 -0.91 -14.55
CA TYR A 81 19.29 0.10 -13.66
C TYR A 81 18.36 1.08 -14.39
N GLU A 82 18.74 1.57 -15.57
CA GLU A 82 17.88 2.38 -16.44
C GLU A 82 16.61 1.62 -16.85
N VAL A 83 16.74 0.32 -17.15
CA VAL A 83 15.59 -0.55 -17.42
C VAL A 83 14.70 -0.68 -16.17
N LEU A 84 15.28 -0.86 -14.98
CA LEU A 84 14.55 -0.91 -13.72
C LEU A 84 13.78 0.40 -13.45
N GLN A 85 14.38 1.55 -13.75
CA GLN A 85 13.70 2.85 -13.67
C GLN A 85 12.52 2.93 -14.64
N GLY A 86 12.71 2.55 -15.90
CA GLY A 86 11.60 2.50 -16.88
C GLY A 86 10.48 1.55 -16.44
N ILE A 87 10.81 0.41 -15.83
CA ILE A 87 9.81 -0.49 -15.23
C ILE A 87 9.07 0.19 -14.07
N SER A 88 9.76 0.97 -13.24
CA SER A 88 9.19 1.72 -12.12
C SER A 88 8.25 2.83 -12.58
N ASP A 89 8.56 3.45 -13.71
CA ASP A 89 7.72 4.45 -14.38
C ASP A 89 6.48 3.82 -15.05
N GLY A 90 6.36 2.48 -15.05
CA GLY A 90 5.23 1.76 -15.64
C GLY A 90 5.34 1.51 -17.14
N LEU A 91 6.49 1.79 -17.74
CA LEU A 91 6.70 1.64 -19.18
C LEU A 91 6.73 0.16 -19.62
N SER A 92 6.24 -0.11 -20.82
CA SER A 92 6.40 -1.38 -21.53
C SER A 92 7.82 -1.55 -22.06
N ASN A 93 8.22 -2.79 -22.40
CA ASN A 93 9.55 -3.04 -22.97
C ASN A 93 9.78 -2.27 -24.27
N LYS A 94 8.73 -2.02 -25.06
CA LYS A 94 8.79 -1.23 -26.28
C LYS A 94 9.06 0.24 -25.97
N GLU A 95 8.31 0.84 -25.04
CA GLU A 95 8.52 2.24 -24.64
C GLU A 95 9.89 2.46 -23.99
N ILE A 96 10.39 1.49 -23.21
CA ILE A 96 11.75 1.52 -22.67
C ILE A 96 12.78 1.44 -23.79
N ALA A 97 12.53 0.59 -24.79
CA ALA A 97 13.42 0.45 -25.95
C ALA A 97 13.51 1.77 -26.74
N ASP A 98 12.36 2.40 -27.00
CA ASP A 98 12.27 3.69 -27.67
C ASP A 98 12.99 4.79 -26.85
N LYS A 99 12.77 4.85 -25.53
CA LYS A 99 13.41 5.81 -24.61
C LYS A 99 14.93 5.65 -24.55
N LEU A 100 15.42 4.41 -24.60
CA LEU A 100 16.84 4.07 -24.49
C LEU A 100 17.54 3.93 -25.85
N PHE A 101 16.84 4.16 -26.97
CA PHE A 101 17.34 3.97 -28.34
C PHE A 101 17.89 2.56 -28.59
N LEU A 102 17.18 1.54 -28.11
CA LEU A 102 17.52 0.13 -28.26
C LEU A 102 16.38 -0.66 -28.93
N SER A 103 16.67 -1.91 -29.28
CA SER A 103 15.61 -2.83 -29.73
C SER A 103 14.85 -3.43 -28.54
N GLU A 104 13.57 -3.77 -28.76
CA GLU A 104 12.74 -4.42 -27.72
C GLU A 104 13.34 -5.76 -27.26
N SER A 105 14.01 -6.51 -28.15
CA SER A 105 14.68 -7.76 -27.78
C SER A 105 15.87 -7.52 -26.85
N THR A 106 16.64 -6.45 -27.06
CA THR A 106 17.72 -6.04 -26.15
C THR A 106 17.17 -5.70 -24.77
N ILE A 107 16.04 -4.97 -24.69
CA ILE A 107 15.39 -4.68 -23.41
C ILE A 107 14.90 -5.97 -22.74
N LYS A 108 14.30 -6.91 -23.48
CA LYS A 108 13.89 -8.22 -22.93
C LYS A 108 15.07 -8.97 -22.29
N THR A 109 16.24 -8.93 -22.91
CA THR A 109 17.46 -9.53 -22.34
C THR A 109 17.87 -8.83 -21.05
N HIS A 110 17.91 -7.48 -21.02
CA HIS A 110 18.21 -6.74 -19.79
C HIS A 110 17.19 -7.00 -18.69
N VAL A 111 15.90 -7.07 -19.00
CA VAL A 111 14.84 -7.42 -18.05
C VAL A 111 15.07 -8.82 -17.49
N SER A 112 15.39 -9.81 -18.33
CA SER A 112 15.66 -11.18 -17.90
C SER A 112 16.84 -11.24 -16.92
N ASN A 113 17.95 -10.57 -17.24
CA ASN A 113 19.13 -10.54 -16.37
C ASN A 113 18.85 -9.80 -15.05
N LEU A 114 18.15 -8.66 -15.11
CA LEU A 114 17.72 -7.90 -13.95
C LEU A 114 16.82 -8.75 -13.01
N LEU A 115 15.88 -9.52 -13.58
CA LEU A 115 15.03 -10.42 -12.81
C LEU A 115 15.85 -11.49 -12.08
N ILE A 116 16.85 -12.07 -12.74
CA ILE A 116 17.75 -13.06 -12.13
C ILE A 116 18.53 -12.42 -10.96
N LYS A 117 19.14 -11.24 -11.17
CA LYS A 117 19.92 -10.52 -10.15
C LYS A 117 19.08 -10.11 -8.94
N LEU A 118 17.82 -9.73 -9.16
CA LEU A 118 16.86 -9.41 -8.11
C LEU A 118 16.18 -10.65 -7.51
N ASN A 119 16.51 -11.86 -7.96
CA ASN A 119 15.83 -13.10 -7.58
C ASN A 119 14.29 -13.00 -7.70
N ALA A 120 13.84 -12.35 -8.77
CA ALA A 120 12.44 -12.07 -9.06
C ALA A 120 11.96 -12.94 -10.23
N LYS A 121 10.75 -13.49 -10.12
CA LYS A 121 10.12 -14.23 -11.22
C LYS A 121 9.32 -13.35 -12.17
N ARG A 122 8.90 -12.16 -11.71
CA ARG A 122 8.03 -11.24 -12.44
C ARG A 122 8.48 -9.80 -12.24
N ARG A 123 8.23 -8.94 -13.23
CA ARG A 123 8.55 -7.50 -13.16
C ARG A 123 7.96 -6.78 -11.95
N THR A 124 6.74 -7.16 -11.53
CA THR A 124 6.11 -6.58 -10.33
C THR A 124 6.80 -6.98 -9.04
N GLN A 125 7.32 -8.22 -8.97
CA GLN A 125 8.13 -8.68 -7.85
C GLN A 125 9.47 -7.96 -7.81
N ALA A 126 10.11 -7.74 -8.97
CA ALA A 126 11.33 -6.97 -9.07
C ALA A 126 11.16 -5.53 -8.54
N LEU A 127 10.03 -4.87 -8.86
CA LEU A 127 9.71 -3.57 -8.29
C LEU A 127 9.54 -3.58 -6.77
N GLN A 128 8.90 -4.62 -6.21
CA GLN A 128 8.75 -4.74 -4.77
C GLN A 128 10.11 -4.92 -4.07
N ILE A 129 10.98 -5.75 -4.64
CA ILE A 129 12.34 -5.99 -4.13
C ILE A 129 13.19 -4.72 -4.24
N ALA A 130 13.14 -4.04 -5.39
CA ALA A 130 13.85 -2.79 -5.61
C ALA A 130 13.42 -1.69 -4.63
N LYS A 131 12.12 -1.56 -4.35
CA LYS A 131 11.62 -0.65 -3.31
C LYS A 131 12.07 -1.05 -1.90
N ALA A 132 12.06 -2.34 -1.59
CA ALA A 132 12.53 -2.85 -0.30
C ALA A 132 14.03 -2.59 -0.08
N HIS A 133 14.82 -2.59 -1.14
CA HIS A 133 16.24 -2.27 -1.14
C HIS A 133 16.54 -0.78 -1.32
N GLN A 134 15.52 0.07 -1.47
CA GLN A 134 15.68 1.51 -1.67
C GLN A 134 16.55 1.87 -2.89
N ILE A 135 16.40 1.12 -3.98
CA ILE A 135 17.11 1.39 -5.24
C ILE A 135 16.23 2.10 -6.29
N ILE A 136 14.94 2.36 -5.99
CA ILE A 136 13.98 3.16 -6.79
C ILE A 136 13.01 3.96 -5.91
#